data_AF-A0A3D3FBV2-F1
#
_entry.id   AF-A0A3D3FBV2-F1
#
_cell.length_a   1.000
_cell.length_b   1.000
_cell.length_c   1.000
_cell.angle_alpha   90.00
_cell.angle_beta   90.00
_cell.angle_gamma   90.00
#
_symmetry.space_group_name_H-M   'P 1'
#
loop_
_entity.id
_entity.type
_entity.pdbx_description
1 polymer ?
#
loop_
_entity_poly.entity_id
_entity_poly.type
_entity_poly.pdbx_seq_one_letter_code
_entity_poly.pdbx_strand_id
1 'polypeptide(L)'
;MTCAEVSEEINAYNRRKKQDRQEQAQFRAQMDYRLASMISIGYNNPKKFPKNLNDAYPDLFPNEGWKQSKSNFARYAEEFNYQREVKGRDG
;
A
#
# COMPACT_ATOMS: atom_id res chain seq x y z
N MET A 1 -4.76 -17.57 28.29
CA MET A 1 -3.52 -17.78 27.50
C MET A 1 -3.21 -19.26 27.45
N THR A 2 -3.83 -19.93 26.50
CA THR A 2 -3.52 -21.30 26.10
C THR A 2 -2.45 -21.28 25.00
N CYS A 3 -1.76 -22.41 24.77
CA CYS A 3 -0.76 -22.51 23.72
C CYS A 3 -1.32 -22.18 22.32
N ALA A 4 -2.63 -22.41 22.11
CA ALA A 4 -3.33 -22.06 20.87
C ALA A 4 -3.45 -20.53 20.71
N GLU A 5 -3.91 -19.83 21.76
CA GLU A 5 -4.04 -18.35 21.77
C GLU A 5 -2.69 -17.67 21.53
N VAL A 6 -1.61 -18.18 22.14
CA VAL A 6 -0.25 -17.65 21.91
C VAL A 6 0.21 -17.83 20.46
N SER A 7 -0.11 -18.99 19.85
CA SER A 7 0.22 -19.24 18.45
C SER A 7 -0.56 -18.34 17.47
N GLU A 8 -1.82 -18.05 17.79
CA GLU A 8 -2.66 -17.12 17.02
C GLU A 8 -2.15 -15.68 17.11
N GLU A 9 -1.75 -15.23 18.30
CA GLU A 9 -1.15 -13.91 18.50
C GLU A 9 0.18 -13.76 17.73
N ILE A 10 1.04 -14.77 17.76
CA ILE A 10 2.30 -14.79 16.99
C ILE A 10 2.01 -14.72 15.49
N ASN A 11 1.03 -15.47 15.00
CA ASN A 11 0.63 -15.46 13.61
C ASN A 11 0.04 -14.10 13.19
N ALA A 12 -0.80 -13.50 14.03
CA ALA A 12 -1.37 -12.17 13.80
C ALA A 12 -0.27 -11.10 13.77
N TYR A 13 0.69 -11.15 14.69
CA TYR A 13 1.86 -10.26 14.71
C TYR A 13 2.71 -10.42 13.44
N ASN A 14 3.00 -11.65 13.03
CA ASN A 14 3.76 -11.92 11.81
C ASN A 14 3.04 -11.43 10.55
N ARG A 15 1.70 -11.55 10.49
CA ARG A 15 0.89 -11.00 9.40
C ARG A 15 0.98 -9.47 9.35
N ARG A 16 0.80 -8.78 10.47
CA ARG A 16 0.94 -7.32 10.57
C ARG A 16 2.34 -6.87 10.12
N LYS A 17 3.38 -7.47 10.68
CA LYS A 17 4.78 -7.16 10.33
C LYS A 17 5.12 -7.43 8.86
N LYS A 18 4.45 -8.39 8.22
CA LYS A 18 4.59 -8.64 6.78
C LYS A 18 3.90 -7.53 5.97
N GLN A 19 2.69 -7.13 6.37
CA GLN A 19 1.98 -6.01 5.77
C GLN A 19 2.76 -4.69 5.91
N ASP A 20 3.24 -4.36 7.12
CA ASP A 20 4.02 -3.14 7.35
C ASP A 20 5.27 -3.06 6.45
N ARG A 21 5.98 -4.20 6.29
CA ARG A 21 7.13 -4.29 5.39
C ARG A 21 6.74 -4.09 3.93
N GLN A 22 5.60 -4.65 3.52
CA GLN A 22 5.09 -4.52 2.16
C GLN A 22 4.66 -3.07 1.88
N GLU A 23 3.92 -2.44 2.80
CA GLU A 23 3.52 -1.03 2.71
C GLU A 23 4.74 -0.11 2.66
N GLN A 24 5.75 -0.34 3.50
CA GLN A 24 6.99 0.44 3.49
C GLN A 24 7.76 0.28 2.17
N ALA A 25 7.85 -0.95 1.64
CA ALA A 25 8.48 -1.20 0.35
C ALA A 25 7.72 -0.52 -0.81
N GLN A 26 6.39 -0.57 -0.79
CA GLN A 26 5.56 0.12 -1.77
C GLN A 26 5.72 1.64 -1.70
N PHE A 27 5.74 2.22 -0.49
CA PHE A 27 5.97 3.64 -0.29
C PHE A 27 7.33 4.09 -0.85
N ARG A 28 8.40 3.34 -0.55
CA ARG A 28 9.73 3.63 -1.08
C ARG A 28 9.77 3.52 -2.60
N ALA A 29 9.18 2.47 -3.17
CA ALA A 29 9.11 2.29 -4.62
C ALA A 29 8.38 3.44 -5.33
N GLN A 30 7.31 3.98 -4.74
CA GLN A 30 6.62 5.16 -5.26
C GLN A 30 7.53 6.40 -5.28
N MET A 31 8.27 6.63 -4.19
CA MET A 31 9.20 7.76 -4.09
C MET A 31 10.36 7.64 -5.08
N ASP A 32 10.97 6.45 -5.16
CA ASP A 32 12.08 6.17 -6.08
C ASP A 32 11.64 6.31 -7.54
N TYR A 33 10.43 5.82 -7.88
CA TYR A 33 9.88 5.99 -9.22
C TYR A 33 9.63 7.45 -9.58
N ARG A 34 9.09 8.25 -8.65
CA ARG A 34 8.89 9.70 -8.87
C ARG A 34 10.22 10.43 -9.06
N LEU A 35 11.23 10.09 -8.27
CA LEU A 35 12.56 10.68 -8.42
C LEU A 35 13.17 10.30 -9.78
N ALA A 36 13.11 9.01 -10.13
CA ALA A 36 13.66 8.51 -11.38
C ALA A 36 12.91 9.06 -12.61
N SER A 37 11.60 9.27 -12.52
CA SER A 37 10.82 9.89 -13.60
C SER A 37 11.23 11.35 -13.83
N MET A 38 11.43 12.12 -12.77
CA MET A 38 11.95 13.49 -12.84
C MET A 38 13.34 13.54 -13.48
N ILE A 39 14.23 12.64 -13.07
CA ILE A 39 15.57 12.51 -13.67
C ILE A 39 15.45 12.15 -15.16
N SER A 40 14.57 11.21 -15.53
CA SER A 40 14.41 10.80 -16.93
C SER A 40 13.96 11.93 -17.86
N ILE A 41 13.15 12.86 -17.34
CA ILE A 41 12.71 14.07 -18.05
C ILE A 41 13.92 15.00 -18.26
N GLY A 42 14.73 15.21 -17.22
CA GLY A 42 15.93 16.05 -17.29
C GLY A 42 17.03 15.53 -18.22
N TYR A 43 17.16 14.21 -18.37
CA TYR A 43 18.18 13.56 -19.21
C TYR A 43 17.67 13.09 -20.59
N ASN A 44 16.48 13.57 -20.99
CA ASN A 44 15.98 13.51 -22.38
C ASN A 44 15.78 12.10 -22.98
N ASN A 45 15.54 11.07 -22.16
CA ASN A 45 15.25 9.71 -22.65
C ASN A 45 13.96 9.07 -22.08
N PRO A 46 12.82 9.81 -22.07
CA PRO A 46 11.56 9.33 -21.47
C PRO A 46 10.99 8.09 -22.16
N LYS A 47 11.38 7.79 -23.41
CA LYS A 47 10.92 6.61 -24.15
C LYS A 47 11.40 5.26 -23.56
N LYS A 48 12.48 5.27 -22.77
CA LYS A 48 13.04 4.07 -22.14
C LYS A 48 12.63 3.91 -20.67
N PHE A 49 11.98 4.91 -20.09
CA PHE A 49 11.54 4.85 -18.71
C PHE A 49 10.20 4.10 -18.62
N PRO A 50 9.99 3.24 -17.61
CA PRO A 50 8.71 2.57 -17.41
C PRO A 50 7.59 3.61 -17.30
N LYS A 51 6.46 3.39 -17.96
CA LYS A 51 5.34 4.35 -17.96
C LYS A 51 4.55 4.30 -16.66
N ASN A 52 4.60 3.17 -15.97
CA ASN A 52 3.76 2.84 -14.84
C ASN A 52 4.61 2.25 -13.71
N LEU A 53 4.18 2.46 -12.46
CA LEU A 53 4.83 1.92 -11.27
C LEU A 53 4.87 0.38 -11.27
N ASN A 54 3.82 -0.25 -11.79
CA ASN A 54 3.69 -1.72 -11.89
C ASN A 54 4.72 -2.31 -12.86
N ASP A 55 5.08 -1.58 -13.92
CA ASP A 55 6.11 -2.04 -14.88
C ASP A 55 7.51 -1.95 -14.27
N ALA A 56 7.74 -0.95 -13.41
CA ALA A 56 9.01 -0.76 -12.71
C ALA A 56 9.19 -1.73 -11.52
N TYR A 57 8.09 -2.07 -10.84
CA TYR A 57 8.09 -2.90 -9.64
C TYR A 57 6.97 -3.97 -9.66
N PRO A 58 7.04 -4.94 -10.58
CA PRO A 58 5.96 -5.91 -10.80
C PRO A 58 5.68 -6.79 -9.56
N ASP A 59 6.70 -7.10 -8.77
CA ASP A 59 6.57 -7.96 -7.58
C ASP A 59 5.97 -7.21 -6.36
N LEU A 60 6.10 -5.88 -6.31
CA LEU A 60 5.60 -5.05 -5.20
C LEU A 60 4.17 -4.58 -5.43
N PHE A 61 3.79 -4.45 -6.70
CA PHE A 61 2.44 -4.12 -7.14
C PHE A 61 1.91 -5.24 -8.02
N PRO A 62 1.67 -6.44 -7.45
CA PRO A 62 0.96 -7.47 -8.18
C PRO A 62 -0.36 -6.88 -8.68
N ASN A 63 -0.79 -7.27 -9.87
CA ASN A 63 -2.15 -7.00 -10.34
C ASN A 63 -3.12 -7.81 -9.47
N GLU A 64 -3.32 -7.35 -8.24
CA GLU A 64 -4.28 -7.93 -7.33
C GLU A 64 -5.65 -7.64 -7.93
N GLY A 65 -6.30 -8.71 -8.39
CA GLY A 65 -7.59 -8.62 -9.05
C GLY A 65 -8.66 -7.93 -8.20
N TRP A 66 -9.86 -7.78 -8.77
CA TRP A 66 -10.97 -6.99 -8.23
C TRP A 66 -11.24 -7.15 -6.70
N LYS A 67 -10.95 -8.33 -6.13
CA LYS A 67 -11.14 -8.65 -4.72
C LYS A 67 -10.32 -7.75 -3.77
N GLN A 68 -9.06 -7.48 -4.09
CA GLN A 68 -8.22 -6.67 -3.21
C GLN A 68 -8.57 -5.17 -3.33
N SER A 69 -8.89 -4.72 -4.54
CA SER A 69 -9.43 -3.38 -4.77
C SER A 69 -10.72 -3.15 -3.98
N LYS A 70 -11.63 -4.13 -3.95
CA LYS A 70 -12.85 -4.07 -3.12
C LYS A 70 -12.54 -3.97 -1.62
N SER A 71 -11.59 -4.77 -1.13
CA SER A 71 -11.17 -4.72 0.27
C SER A 71 -10.58 -3.37 0.67
N ASN A 72 -9.71 -2.81 -0.17
CA ASN A 72 -9.09 -1.50 0.07
C ASN A 72 -10.13 -0.37 0.03
N PHE A 73 -11.09 -0.45 -0.90
CA PHE A 73 -12.18 0.52 -0.99
C PHE A 73 -13.11 0.46 0.23
N ALA A 74 -13.41 -0.74 0.75
CA ALA A 74 -14.19 -0.90 1.97
C ALA A 74 -13.49 -0.25 3.17
N ARG A 75 -12.18 -0.49 3.34
CA ARG A 75 -11.38 0.12 4.42
C ARG A 75 -11.36 1.65 4.31
N TYR A 76 -11.19 2.18 3.10
CA TYR A 76 -11.24 3.62 2.86
C TYR A 76 -12.61 4.23 3.19
N ALA A 77 -13.69 3.55 2.81
CA ALA A 77 -15.05 4.00 3.12
C ALA A 77 -15.33 4.01 4.62
N GLU A 78 -14.83 3.01 5.36
CA GLU A 78 -14.91 2.97 6.83
C GLU A 78 -14.18 4.14 7.49
N GLU A 79 -12.93 4.41 7.09
CA GLU A 79 -12.17 5.56 7.61
C GLU A 79 -12.84 6.90 7.29
N PHE A 80 -13.36 7.05 6.06
CA PHE A 80 -14.06 8.27 5.65
C PHE A 80 -15.34 8.51 6.45
N ASN A 81 -16.13 7.45 6.69
CA ASN A 81 -17.34 7.53 7.50
C ASN A 81 -17.01 7.84 8.98
N TYR A 82 -15.98 7.21 9.53
CA TYR A 82 -15.49 7.49 10.88
C TYR A 82 -15.12 8.97 11.05
N GLN A 83 -14.38 9.55 10.09
CA GLN A 83 -14.04 10.98 10.15
C GLN A 83 -15.26 11.91 10.06
N ARG A 84 -16.30 11.52 9.31
CA ARG A 84 -17.57 12.26 9.26
C ARG A 84 -18.33 12.21 10.58
N GLU A 85 -18.39 11.05 11.22
CA GLU A 85 -19.08 10.91 12.51
C GLU A 85 -18.37 11.68 13.63
N VAL A 86 -17.04 11.68 13.64
CA VAL A 86 -16.26 12.48 14.59
C VAL A 86 -16.50 13.98 14.36
N LYS A 87 -16.44 14.46 13.12
CA LYS A 87 -16.73 15.88 12.80
C LYS A 87 -18.18 16.30 13.05
N GLY A 88 -19.13 15.37 12.99
CA GLY A 88 -20.54 15.65 13.26
C GLY A 88 -20.91 15.71 14.75
N ARG A 89 -20.03 15.27 15.65
CA ARG A 89 -20.25 15.30 17.11
C ARG A 89 -19.77 16.58 17.79
N ASP A 90 -18.92 17.35 17.12
CA ASP A 90 -18.35 18.61 17.63
C ASP A 90 -19.06 19.87 17.08
N GLY A 91 -20.23 19.72 16.46
CA GLY A 91 -21.03 20.80 15.86
C GLY A 91 -22.37 21.04 16.53
#